data_AF-S9RC19-F1
#
_entry.id   AF-S9RC19-F1
#
_cell.length_a   1.000
_cell.length_b   1.000
_cell.length_c   1.000
_cell.angle_alpha   90.00
_cell.angle_beta   90.00
_cell.angle_gamma   90.00
#
_symmetry.space_group_name_H-M   'P 1'
#
loop_
_entity.id
_entity.type
_entity.pdbx_description
1 polymer ?
#
loop_
_entity_poly.entity_id
_entity_poly.type
_entity_poly.pdbx_seq_one_letter_code
_entity_poly.pdbx_strand_id
1 'polypeptide(L)'
;MSASERRRQTRQIGLRMTPDLYARIASEAKRRGISPTSRIREILIQQYDLDTPAPRIRSPRSRNLTPSQLAALSFAGDLGRAGNNLNQAVKRINEARKSSLLSEELFTTLHLSCDALLDLLHEIRSEMSGARDP
;
A
#
# COMPACT_ATOMS: atom_id res chain seq x y z
N MET A 1 -3.13 -0.40 31.94
CA MET A 1 -4.04 0.52 31.20
C MET A 1 -4.12 0.04 29.75
N SER A 2 -5.34 -0.18 29.24
CA SER A 2 -5.65 -1.02 28.06
C SER A 2 -5.49 -0.29 26.72
N ALA A 3 -5.04 -1.02 25.69
CA ALA A 3 -4.62 -0.60 24.35
C ALA A 3 -5.75 -0.06 23.42
N SER A 4 -6.84 0.50 23.98
CA SER A 4 -8.05 0.91 23.23
C SER A 4 -8.41 2.38 23.46
N GLU A 5 -7.46 3.23 23.88
CA GLU A 5 -7.70 4.66 24.00
C GLU A 5 -7.71 5.34 22.63
N ARG A 6 -8.89 5.23 21.99
CA ARG A 6 -9.55 6.21 21.13
C ARG A 6 -8.87 6.48 19.79
N ARG A 7 -9.19 5.61 18.83
CA ARG A 7 -9.28 5.94 17.40
C ARG A 7 -10.04 7.27 17.22
N ARG A 8 -9.31 8.38 17.06
CA ARG A 8 -9.82 9.75 16.79
C ARG A 8 -10.50 9.93 15.42
N GLN A 9 -10.98 8.86 14.80
CA GLN A 9 -11.76 8.89 13.56
C GLN A 9 -13.08 8.14 13.80
N THR A 10 -13.98 8.80 14.52
CA THR A 10 -15.32 8.28 14.87
C THR A 10 -16.27 8.24 13.67
N ARG A 11 -15.92 8.86 12.52
CA ARG A 11 -16.71 8.85 11.29
C ARG A 11 -15.81 8.77 10.07
N GLN A 12 -16.09 7.82 9.19
CA GLN A 12 -15.45 7.70 7.87
C GLN A 12 -16.39 8.30 6.82
N ILE A 13 -15.86 9.18 5.97
CA ILE A 13 -16.62 9.79 4.87
C ILE A 13 -15.94 9.36 3.58
N GLY A 14 -16.66 8.60 2.76
CA GLY A 14 -16.22 8.25 1.41
C GLY A 14 -16.50 9.39 0.45
N LEU A 15 -15.47 9.85 -0.27
CA LEU A 15 -15.61 10.90 -1.28
C LEU A 15 -15.48 10.28 -2.67
N ARG A 16 -16.49 10.48 -3.51
CA ARG A 16 -16.41 10.14 -4.94
C ARG A 16 -15.91 11.37 -5.69
N MET A 17 -14.94 11.16 -6.56
CA MET A 17 -14.35 12.21 -7.38
C MET A 17 -14.01 11.67 -8.76
N THR A 18 -13.95 12.56 -9.74
CA THR A 18 -13.48 12.20 -11.08
C THR A 18 -11.99 11.88 -11.05
N PRO A 19 -11.50 11.03 -12.00
CA PRO A 19 -10.08 10.69 -12.07
C PRO A 19 -9.15 11.91 -12.17
N ASP A 20 -9.53 12.91 -12.97
CA ASP A 20 -8.74 14.13 -13.17
C ASP A 20 -8.62 14.96 -11.90
N LEU A 21 -9.71 15.07 -11.13
CA LEU A 21 -9.72 15.78 -9.86
C LEU A 21 -8.83 15.08 -8.84
N TYR A 22 -8.93 13.74 -8.76
CA TYR A 22 -8.04 12.96 -7.90
C TYR A 22 -6.57 13.15 -8.29
N ALA A 23 -6.24 13.09 -9.58
CA ALA A 23 -4.86 13.23 -10.07
C ALA A 23 -4.26 14.60 -9.71
N ARG A 24 -5.06 15.68 -9.79
CA ARG A 24 -4.64 17.03 -9.39
C ARG A 24 -4.33 17.10 -7.89
N ILE A 25 -5.23 16.57 -7.06
CA ILE A 25 -5.07 16.54 -5.59
C ILE A 25 -3.86 15.69 -5.20
N ALA A 26 -3.70 14.52 -5.80
CA ALA A 26 -2.59 13.62 -5.54
C ALA A 26 -1.25 14.26 -5.92
N SER A 27 -1.18 14.95 -7.05
CA SER A 27 0.00 15.70 -7.48
C SER A 27 0.36 16.83 -6.50
N GLU A 28 -0.64 17.56 -5.99
CA GLU A 28 -0.41 18.60 -4.99
C GLU A 28 0.05 18.02 -3.64
N ALA A 29 -0.59 16.95 -3.20
CA ALA A 29 -0.23 16.24 -1.97
C ALA A 29 1.22 15.73 -2.04
N LYS A 30 1.62 15.17 -3.19
CA LYS A 30 3.00 14.73 -3.47
C LYS A 30 4.00 15.88 -3.32
N ARG A 31 3.73 17.05 -3.93
CA ARG A 31 4.59 18.24 -3.80
C ARG A 31 4.75 18.71 -2.35
N ARG A 32 3.70 18.58 -1.55
CA ARG A 32 3.67 18.97 -0.12
C ARG A 32 4.20 17.88 0.82
N GLY A 33 4.48 16.67 0.31
CA GLY A 33 4.93 15.53 1.12
C GLY A 33 3.86 14.99 2.09
N ILE A 34 2.58 15.11 1.72
CA ILE A 34 1.44 14.62 2.50
C ILE A 34 0.60 13.62 1.67
N SER A 35 -0.28 12.85 2.32
CA SER A 35 -1.18 11.95 1.58
C SER A 35 -2.31 12.72 0.88
N PRO A 36 -2.88 12.20 -0.22
CA PRO A 36 -4.03 12.82 -0.87
C PRO A 36 -5.20 13.06 0.09
N THR A 37 -5.47 12.11 0.99
CA THR A 37 -6.50 12.25 2.04
C THR A 37 -6.21 13.39 3.01
N SER A 38 -4.95 13.57 3.43
CA SER A 38 -4.55 14.72 4.25
C SER A 38 -4.75 16.03 3.50
N ARG A 39 -4.41 16.07 2.21
CA ARG A 39 -4.62 17.27 1.38
C ARG A 39 -6.11 17.63 1.26
N ILE A 40 -6.96 16.63 1.01
CA ILE A 40 -8.42 16.83 0.97
C ILE A 40 -8.92 17.38 2.31
N ARG A 41 -8.44 16.83 3.42
CA ARG A 41 -8.82 17.29 4.75
C ARG A 41 -8.41 18.74 5.00
N GLU A 42 -7.21 19.16 4.58
CA GLU A 42 -6.80 20.57 4.65
C GLU A 42 -7.74 21.48 3.87
N ILE A 43 -8.07 21.10 2.62
CA ILE A 43 -8.97 21.89 1.77
C ILE A 43 -10.34 22.04 2.45
N LEU A 44 -10.89 20.95 3.00
CA LEU A 44 -12.17 21.00 3.70
C LEU A 44 -12.11 21.83 4.99
N ILE A 45 -11.02 21.74 5.75
CA ILE A 45 -10.84 22.56 6.96
C ILE A 45 -10.77 24.05 6.58
N GLN A 46 -10.02 24.40 5.54
CA GLN A 46 -9.87 25.78 5.06
C GLN A 46 -11.16 26.35 4.46
N GLN A 47 -11.87 25.56 3.65
CA GLN A 47 -13.07 25.99 2.94
C GLN A 47 -14.27 26.20 3.87
N TYR A 48 -14.37 25.41 4.94
CA TYR A 48 -15.50 25.41 5.86
C TYR A 48 -15.17 25.97 7.25
N ASP A 49 -14.00 26.63 7.38
CA ASP A 49 -13.49 27.20 8.63
C ASP A 49 -13.66 26.28 9.84
N LEU A 50 -13.32 25.00 9.65
CA LEU A 50 -13.48 24.01 10.70
C LEU A 50 -12.39 24.22 11.74
N ASP A 51 -12.78 24.30 13.01
CA ASP A 51 -11.89 24.42 14.17
C ASP A 51 -11.16 23.09 14.48
N THR A 52 -10.70 22.42 13.43
CA THR A 52 -10.04 21.12 13.46
C THR A 52 -8.58 21.32 13.09
N PRO A 53 -7.63 20.82 13.90
CA PRO A 53 -6.22 20.98 13.60
C PRO A 53 -5.90 20.36 12.24
N ALA A 54 -5.24 21.14 11.39
CA ALA A 54 -4.74 20.68 10.10
C ALA A 54 -3.90 19.40 10.29
N PRO A 55 -4.00 18.43 9.36
CA PRO A 55 -3.22 17.21 9.46
C PRO A 55 -1.73 17.57 9.55
N ARG A 56 -1.12 17.25 10.69
CA ARG A 56 0.32 17.44 10.87
C ARG A 56 1.03 16.68 9.75
N ILE A 57 1.98 17.35 9.10
CA ILE A 57 2.95 16.72 8.21
C ILE A 57 3.50 15.53 9.00
N ARG A 58 3.15 14.30 8.61
CA ARG A 58 3.88 13.13 9.09
C ARG A 58 5.29 13.39 8.61
N SER A 59 6.19 13.73 9.54
CA SER A 59 7.59 13.97 9.26
C SER A 59 8.03 12.97 8.19
N PRO A 60 8.38 13.42 6.98
CA PRO A 60 8.70 12.49 5.95
C PRO A 60 10.06 11.95 6.37
N ARG A 61 10.10 10.70 6.85
CA ARG A 61 11.35 9.91 6.78
C ARG A 61 11.95 9.94 5.36
N SER A 62 11.17 10.35 4.36
CA SER A 62 11.56 10.59 2.98
C SER A 62 12.16 11.97 2.65
N ARG A 63 12.20 12.96 3.56
CA ARG A 63 12.63 14.33 3.22
C ARG A 63 14.15 14.44 3.00
N ASN A 64 14.90 13.50 3.54
CA ASN A 64 16.36 13.42 3.42
C ASN A 64 16.81 12.20 2.60
N LEU A 65 15.91 11.56 1.84
CA LEU A 65 16.28 10.42 1.01
C LEU A 65 16.81 10.87 -0.33
N THR A 66 17.92 10.26 -0.75
CA THR A 66 18.44 10.44 -2.11
C THR A 66 17.44 9.87 -3.13
N PRO A 67 17.50 10.30 -4.41
CA PRO A 67 16.70 9.70 -5.47
C PRO A 67 16.83 8.17 -5.56
N SER A 68 18.03 7.63 -5.32
CA SER A 68 18.28 6.19 -5.28
C SER A 68 17.57 5.49 -4.12
N GLN A 69 17.55 6.10 -2.93
CA GLN A 69 16.82 5.56 -1.77
C GLN A 69 15.29 5.61 -1.97
N LEU A 70 14.78 6.66 -2.63
CA LEU A 70 13.36 6.73 -3.02
C LEU A 70 12.99 5.66 -4.04
N ALA A 71 13.85 5.42 -5.04
CA ALA A 71 13.66 4.37 -6.02
C ALA A 71 13.65 2.98 -5.35
N ALA A 72 14.59 2.71 -4.44
CA ALA A 72 14.64 1.46 -3.69
C ALA A 72 13.38 1.24 -2.82
N LEU A 73 12.87 2.28 -2.17
CA LEU A 73 11.62 2.20 -1.41
C LEU A 73 10.39 1.98 -2.30
N SER A 74 10.34 2.62 -3.47
CA SER A 74 9.27 2.39 -4.44
C SER A 74 9.28 0.94 -4.91
N PHE A 75 10.45 0.44 -5.31
CA PHE A 75 10.62 -0.94 -5.76
C PHE A 75 10.25 -1.96 -4.66
N ALA A 76 10.67 -1.72 -3.41
CA ALA A 76 10.26 -2.55 -2.27
C ALA A 76 8.73 -2.52 -2.06
N GLY A 77 8.09 -1.37 -2.27
CA GLY A 77 6.63 -1.25 -2.24
C GLY A 77 5.95 -2.05 -3.34
N ASP A 78 6.52 -2.06 -4.55
CA ASP A 78 6.02 -2.82 -5.70
C ASP A 78 6.11 -4.33 -5.47
N LEU A 79 7.25 -4.81 -4.94
CA LEU A 79 7.43 -6.20 -4.52
C LEU A 79 6.41 -6.61 -3.45
N GLY A 80 6.16 -5.74 -2.46
CA GLY A 80 5.15 -5.98 -1.44
C GLY A 80 3.74 -6.14 -2.03
N ARG A 81 3.40 -5.33 -3.05
CA ARG A 81 2.12 -5.46 -3.77
C ARG A 81 2.05 -6.76 -4.57
N ALA A 82 3.13 -7.14 -5.26
CA ALA A 82 3.21 -8.40 -6.00
C ALA A 82 3.01 -9.62 -5.08
N GLY A 83 3.71 -9.67 -3.94
CA GLY A 83 3.55 -10.74 -2.96
C GLY A 83 2.14 -10.82 -2.37
N ASN A 84 1.50 -9.69 -2.10
CA ASN A 84 0.11 -9.67 -1.64
C ASN A 84 -0.87 -10.20 -2.70
N ASN A 85 -0.66 -9.87 -3.97
CA ASN A 85 -1.48 -10.39 -5.07
C ASN A 85 -1.29 -11.91 -5.23
N LEU A 86 -0.07 -12.43 -5.13
CA LEU A 86 0.19 -13.87 -5.18
C LEU A 86 -0.45 -14.61 -4.01
N ASN A 87 -0.35 -14.08 -2.78
CA ASN A 87 -1.03 -14.66 -1.63
C ASN A 87 -2.56 -14.71 -1.82
N GLN A 88 -3.15 -13.70 -2.47
CA GLN A 88 -4.57 -13.74 -2.83
C GLN A 88 -4.87 -14.77 -3.92
N ALA A 89 -3.99 -14.92 -4.92
CA ALA A 89 -4.12 -15.95 -5.95
C ALA A 89 -4.11 -17.36 -5.34
N VAL A 90 -3.16 -17.65 -4.45
CA VAL A 90 -3.09 -18.94 -3.73
C VAL A 90 -4.36 -19.20 -2.92
N LYS A 91 -4.90 -18.19 -2.23
CA LYS A 91 -6.18 -18.33 -1.52
C LYS A 91 -7.33 -18.69 -2.46
N ARG A 92 -7.44 -18.00 -3.61
CA ARG A 92 -8.48 -18.27 -4.61
C ARG A 92 -8.34 -19.65 -5.25
N ILE A 93 -7.11 -20.09 -5.52
CA ILE A 93 -6.83 -21.45 -6.04
C ILE A 93 -7.31 -22.50 -5.04
N ASN A 94 -7.00 -22.31 -3.74
CA ASN A 94 -7.45 -23.21 -2.68
C ASN A 94 -8.98 -23.22 -2.49
N GLU A 95 -9.63 -22.06 -2.60
CA GLU A 95 -11.10 -21.96 -2.57
C GLU A 95 -11.74 -22.66 -3.78
N ALA A 96 -11.17 -22.49 -4.97
CA ALA A 96 -11.64 -23.14 -6.20
C ALA A 96 -11.46 -24.66 -6.17
N ARG A 97 -10.36 -25.17 -5.59
CA ARG A 97 -10.16 -26.61 -5.34
C ARG A 97 -11.23 -27.17 -4.40
N LYS A 98 -11.50 -26.50 -3.27
CA LYS A 98 -12.54 -26.91 -2.32
C LYS A 98 -13.94 -26.94 -2.94
N SER A 99 -14.17 -26.08 -3.93
CA SER A 99 -15.44 -26.00 -4.65
C SER A 99 -15.52 -26.93 -5.87
N SER A 100 -14.51 -27.81 -6.06
CA SER A 100 -14.39 -28.71 -7.21
C SER A 100 -14.46 -28.01 -8.58
N LEU A 101 -14.09 -26.72 -8.64
CA LEU A 101 -14.07 -25.91 -9.86
C LEU A 101 -12.78 -26.08 -10.66
N LEU A 102 -11.78 -26.75 -10.09
CA LEU A 102 -10.48 -27.02 -10.71
C LEU A 102 -10.26 -28.52 -10.80
N SER A 103 -9.71 -28.97 -11.93
CA SER A 103 -9.10 -30.29 -12.00
C SER A 103 -7.85 -30.34 -11.12
N GLU A 104 -7.53 -31.53 -10.62
CA GLU A 104 -6.38 -31.68 -9.72
C GLU A 104 -5.04 -31.38 -10.41
N GLU A 105 -4.95 -31.67 -11.71
CA GLU A 105 -3.81 -31.31 -12.56
C GLU A 105 -3.64 -29.78 -12.63
N LEU A 106 -4.72 -29.05 -12.94
CA LEU A 106 -4.69 -27.59 -13.05
C LEU A 106 -4.42 -26.93 -11.69
N PHE A 107 -4.98 -27.46 -10.61
CA PHE A 107 -4.66 -27.02 -9.25
C PHE A 107 -3.17 -27.14 -8.96
N THR A 108 -2.58 -28.31 -9.26
CA THR A 108 -1.16 -28.59 -9.01
C THR A 108 -0.27 -27.64 -9.79
N THR A 109 -0.54 -27.43 -11.09
CA THR A 109 0.23 -26.50 -11.93
C THR A 109 0.16 -25.07 -11.41
N LEU A 110 -1.03 -24.58 -11.07
CA LEU A 110 -1.22 -23.22 -10.57
C LEU A 110 -0.58 -23.01 -9.21
N HIS A 111 -0.68 -23.99 -8.32
CA HIS A 111 -0.07 -23.91 -6.99
C HIS A 111 1.46 -23.88 -7.09
N LEU A 112 2.06 -24.80 -7.86
CA LEU A 112 3.52 -24.84 -8.08
C LEU A 112 4.04 -23.54 -8.72
N SER A 113 3.29 -22.98 -9.67
CA SER A 113 3.65 -21.70 -10.30
C SER A 113 3.62 -20.54 -9.29
N CYS A 114 2.62 -20.52 -8.39
CA CYS A 114 2.54 -19.49 -7.35
C CYS A 114 3.67 -19.63 -6.33
N ASP A 115 4.01 -20.85 -5.92
CA ASP A 115 5.10 -21.12 -4.99
C ASP A 115 6.44 -20.67 -5.59
N ALA A 116 6.74 -21.04 -6.85
CA ALA A 116 7.96 -20.61 -7.53
C ALA A 116 8.09 -19.07 -7.63
N LEU A 117 6.97 -18.37 -7.85
CA LEU A 117 6.96 -16.89 -7.88
C LEU A 117 7.15 -16.28 -6.48
N LEU A 118 6.62 -16.92 -5.43
CA LEU A 118 6.83 -16.49 -4.04
C LEU A 118 8.29 -16.71 -3.62
N ASP A 119 8.89 -17.82 -4.01
CA ASP A 119 10.31 -18.12 -3.76
C ASP A 119 11.21 -17.08 -4.42
N LEU A 120 10.98 -16.76 -5.70
CA LEU A 120 11.72 -15.72 -6.42
C LEU A 120 11.58 -14.34 -5.75
N LEU A 121 10.37 -13.98 -5.31
CA LEU A 121 10.17 -12.74 -4.55
C LEU A 121 10.91 -12.76 -3.21
N HIS A 122 11.01 -13.92 -2.56
CA HIS A 122 11.75 -14.06 -1.32
C HIS A 122 13.26 -13.91 -1.53
N GLU A 123 13.79 -14.47 -2.62
CA GLU A 123 15.19 -14.34 -3.03
C GLU A 123 15.54 -12.87 -3.29
N ILE A 124 14.77 -12.18 -4.14
CA ILE A 124 14.95 -10.74 -4.43
C ILE A 124 14.92 -9.93 -3.12
N ARG A 125 13.99 -10.22 -2.21
CA ARG A 125 13.89 -9.52 -0.94
C ARG A 125 15.08 -9.81 -0.01
N SER A 126 15.60 -11.03 -0.05
CA SER A 126 16.78 -11.45 0.72
C SER A 126 18.01 -10.68 0.25
N GLU A 127 18.24 -10.62 -1.07
CA GLU A 127 19.34 -9.85 -1.67
C GLU A 127 19.25 -8.36 -1.33
N MET A 128 18.06 -7.78 -1.42
CA MET A 128 17.82 -6.38 -1.04
C MET A 128 18.07 -6.11 0.46
N SER A 129 17.90 -7.13 1.31
CA SER A 129 18.10 -7.01 2.75
C SER A 129 19.55 -7.29 3.16
N GLY A 130 20.25 -8.17 2.42
CA GLY A 130 21.66 -8.52 2.61
C GLY A 130 22.64 -7.48 2.05
N ALA A 131 22.20 -6.63 1.11
CA ALA A 131 22.98 -5.50 0.60
C ALA A 131 23.12 -4.32 1.61
N ARG A 132 22.93 -4.57 2.91
CA ARG A 132 22.91 -3.54 3.97
C ARG A 132 24.16 -3.44 4.85
N ASP A 133 25.23 -4.18 4.56
CA ASP A 133 26.51 -4.05 5.27
C ASP A 133 27.58 -3.40 4.38
N PRO A 134 28.02 -2.17 4.71
CA PRO A 134 29.42 -1.75 4.58
C PRO A 134 30.25 -2.12 5.82
#